data_AF-A0A7Y5T7T6-F1
#
_entry.id   AF-A0A7Y5T7T6-F1
#
_cell.length_a   1.000
_cell.length_b   1.000
_cell.length_c   1.000
_cell.angle_alpha   90.00
_cell.angle_beta   90.00
_cell.angle_gamma   90.00
#
_symmetry.space_group_name_H-M   'P 1'
#
loop_
_entity.id
_entity.type
_entity.pdbx_description
1 polymer ?
#
loop_
_entity_poly.entity_id
_entity_poly.type
_entity_poly.pdbx_seq_one_letter_code
_entity_poly.pdbx_strand_id
1 'polypeptide(L)' 'MALETSPESPAPVRQVANAIAGWVDRLGAVWVEGQVAQVSRRPGLNTVFMTLRDGVADVSIPVTCSRTLFDSL' A
#
# COMPACT_ATOMS: atom_id res chain seq x y z
N MET A 1 -9.56 1.74 21.44
CA MET A 1 -8.89 2.48 22.51
C MET A 1 -7.59 3.04 21.95
N ALA A 2 -7.15 4.21 22.42
CA ALA A 2 -5.86 4.77 22.04
C ALA A 2 -4.73 3.86 22.56
N LEU A 3 -3.61 3.80 21.85
CA LEU A 3 -2.40 3.13 22.33
C LEU A 3 -1.76 4.01 23.41
N GLU A 4 -1.52 3.44 24.58
CA GLU A 4 -0.71 4.09 25.62
C GLU A 4 0.76 3.77 25.35
N THR A 5 1.54 4.81 25.03
CA THR A 5 2.96 4.66 24.68
C THR A 5 3.78 5.76 25.33
N SER A 6 5.02 5.44 25.72
CA SER A 6 5.99 6.44 26.20
C SER A 6 7.39 6.14 25.61
N PRO A 7 8.37 7.03 25.77
CA PRO A 7 9.76 6.74 25.41
C PRO A 7 10.33 5.51 26.13
N GLU A 8 9.95 5.30 27.39
CA GLU A 8 10.36 4.16 28.22
C GLU A 8 9.59 2.88 27.88
N SER A 9 8.39 3.00 27.30
CA SER A 9 7.55 1.90 26.86
C SER A 9 6.99 2.16 25.45
N PRO A 10 7.82 2.05 24.40
CA PRO A 10 7.39 2.32 23.05
C PRO A 10 6.50 1.20 22.51
N ALA A 11 5.49 1.55 21.70
CA ALA A 11 4.73 0.54 20.97
C ALA A 11 5.64 -0.19 19.96
N PRO A 12 5.54 -1.52 19.84
CA PRO A 12 6.16 -2.25 18.75
C PRO A 12 5.66 -1.75 17.39
N VAL A 13 6.55 -1.61 16.40
CA VAL A 13 6.18 -1.16 15.03
C VAL A 13 5.04 -1.99 14.44
N ARG A 14 5.05 -3.31 14.65
CA ARG A 14 3.95 -4.21 14.21
C ARG A 14 2.58 -3.79 14.73
N GLN A 15 2.50 -3.25 15.94
CA GLN A 15 1.23 -2.85 16.55
C GLN A 15 0.68 -1.61 15.83
N VAL A 16 1.53 -0.62 15.57
CA VAL A 16 1.16 0.60 14.83
C VAL A 16 0.81 0.26 13.39
N ALA A 17 1.62 -0.58 12.72
CA ALA A 17 1.34 -1.02 11.34
C ALA A 17 -0.01 -1.73 11.22
N ASN A 18 -0.34 -2.63 12.15
CA ASN A 18 -1.64 -3.31 12.17
C ASN A 18 -2.80 -2.35 12.46
N ALA A 19 -2.59 -1.33 13.31
CA ALA A 19 -3.60 -0.31 13.57
C ALA A 19 -3.88 0.56 12.34
N ILE A 20 -2.83 0.94 11.60
CA ILE A 20 -2.95 1.67 10.33
C ILE A 20 -3.70 0.81 9.31
N ALA A 21 -3.28 -0.45 9.12
CA ALA A 21 -3.95 -1.38 8.20
C ALA A 21 -5.44 -1.51 8.52
N GLY A 22 -5.78 -1.75 9.79
CA GLY A 22 -7.18 -1.87 10.22
C GLY A 22 -7.98 -0.57 10.13
N TRP A 23 -7.34 0.60 10.06
CA TRP A 23 -8.02 1.87 9.76
C TRP A 23 -8.26 2.03 8.26
N VAL A 24 -7.24 1.72 7.44
CA VAL A 24 -7.33 1.73 5.97
C VAL A 24 -8.40 0.74 5.47
N ASP A 25 -8.48 -0.45 6.06
CA ASP A 25 -9.48 -1.48 5.72
C ASP A 25 -10.92 -0.99 5.86
N ARG A 26 -11.17 0.02 6.72
CA ARG A 26 -12.51 0.62 6.89
C ARG A 26 -12.97 1.40 5.66
N LEU A 27 -12.07 1.78 4.76
CA LEU A 27 -12.42 2.39 3.48
C LEU A 27 -13.13 1.39 2.57
N GLY A 28 -12.92 0.09 2.77
CA GLY A 28 -13.43 -0.95 1.89
C GLY A 28 -12.83 -0.89 0.49
N ALA A 29 -13.56 -1.38 -0.50
CA ALA A 29 -13.15 -1.28 -1.90
C ALA A 29 -13.39 0.15 -2.42
N VAL A 30 -12.30 0.81 -2.82
CA VAL A 30 -12.33 2.19 -3.34
C VAL A 30 -11.69 2.27 -4.71
N TRP A 31 -12.14 3.22 -5.52
CA TRP A 31 -11.51 3.59 -6.78
C TRP A 31 -10.52 4.72 -6.56
N VAL A 32 -9.38 4.64 -7.23
CA VAL A 32 -8.32 5.66 -7.16
C VAL A 32 -7.87 6.02 -8.57
N GLU A 33 -7.45 7.27 -8.74
CA GLU A 33 -6.77 7.76 -9.93
C GLU A 33 -5.29 7.97 -9.60
N GLY A 34 -4.41 7.65 -10.55
CA GLY A 34 -2.98 7.86 -10.40
C GLY A 34 -2.20 7.41 -11.63
N GLN A 35 -1.01 7.97 -11.79
CA GLN A 35 -0.09 7.61 -12.86
C GLN A 35 0.79 6.43 -12.43
N VAL A 36 1.04 5.49 -13.34
CA VAL A 36 1.99 4.40 -13.06
C VAL A 36 3.41 4.97 -13.14
N ALA A 37 4.03 5.17 -11.98
CA ALA A 37 5.37 5.75 -11.87
C ALA A 37 6.48 4.69 -11.94
N GLN A 38 6.21 3.47 -11.46
CA GLN A 38 7.15 2.36 -11.48
C GLN A 38 6.41 1.03 -11.68
N VAL A 39 7.06 0.10 -12.38
CA VAL A 39 6.61 -1.28 -12.56
C VAL A 39 7.78 -2.23 -12.30
N SER A 40 7.58 -3.20 -11.42
CA SER A 40 8.54 -4.25 -11.11
C SER A 40 7.91 -5.62 -11.32
N ARG A 41 8.40 -6.33 -12.35
CA ARG A 41 8.01 -7.70 -12.69
C ARG A 41 9.14 -8.63 -12.28
N ARG A 42 8.87 -9.57 -11.38
CA ARG A 42 9.86 -10.56 -10.94
C ARG A 42 9.59 -11.90 -11.63
N PRO A 43 10.60 -12.54 -12.24
CA PRO A 43 10.44 -13.87 -12.83
C PRO A 43 9.87 -14.86 -11.82
N GLY A 44 8.91 -15.68 -12.25
CA GLY A 44 8.29 -16.72 -11.42
C GLY A 44 7.21 -16.24 -10.43
N LEU A 45 6.95 -14.93 -10.32
CA LEU A 45 5.84 -14.42 -9.50
C LEU A 45 4.61 -14.09 -10.36
N ASN A 46 3.43 -14.46 -9.86
CA ASN A 46 2.14 -14.10 -10.45
C ASN A 46 1.63 -12.71 -10.02
N THR A 47 2.46 -11.96 -9.32
CA THR A 47 2.16 -10.61 -8.83
C THR A 47 3.15 -9.63 -9.43
N VAL A 48 2.61 -8.56 -10.02
CA VAL A 48 3.36 -7.38 -10.47
C VAL A 48 3.26 -6.32 -9.39
N PHE A 49 4.39 -5.77 -8.98
CA PHE A 49 4.46 -4.65 -8.04
C PHE A 49 4.55 -3.36 -8.81
N MET A 50 3.74 -2.37 -8.47
CA MET A 50 3.71 -1.08 -9.13
C MET A 50 3.63 0.04 -8.10
N THR A 51 3.94 1.25 -8.53
CA THR A 51 3.75 2.47 -7.73
C THR A 51 2.83 3.40 -8.50
N LEU A 52 1.70 3.78 -7.89
CA LEU A 52 0.84 4.85 -8.40
C LEU A 52 1.27 6.18 -7.78
N ARG A 53 1.48 7.20 -8.61
CA ARG A 53 1.79 8.57 -8.17
C ARG A 53 0.63 9.50 -8.49
N ASP A 54 0.35 10.41 -7.57
CA ASP A 54 -0.61 11.49 -7.79
C ASP A 54 -0.08 12.47 -8.87
N GLY A 55 -0.96 12.97 -9.74
CA GLY A 55 -0.56 13.84 -10.85
C GLY A 55 -0.21 15.27 -10.44
N VAL A 56 -0.60 15.70 -9.23
CA VAL A 56 -0.48 17.08 -8.75
C VAL A 56 0.36 17.16 -7.48
N ALA A 57 0.19 16.20 -6.56
CA ALA A 57 0.87 16.15 -5.28
C ALA A 57 2.03 15.16 -5.26
N ASP A 58 2.98 15.39 -4.36
CA ASP A 58 4.09 14.45 -4.14
C ASP A 58 3.66 13.29 -3.23
N VAL A 59 2.73 12.48 -3.72
CA VAL A 59 2.17 11.33 -3.00
C VAL A 59 2.25 10.11 -3.90
N SER A 60 2.62 8.97 -3.30
CA SER A 60 2.72 7.69 -4.01
C SER A 60 2.21 6.55 -3.17
N ILE A 61 1.56 5.58 -3.82
CA ILE A 61 1.01 4.39 -3.18
C ILE A 61 1.56 3.15 -3.90
N PRO A 62 2.23 2.22 -3.19
CA PRO A 62 2.58 0.93 -3.76
C PRO A 62 1.32 0.08 -3.92
N VAL A 63 1.15 -0.50 -5.11
CA VAL A 63 0.04 -1.39 -5.43
C VAL A 63 0.55 -2.70 -6.01
N THR A 64 -0.30 -3.73 -5.96
CA THR A 64 -0.02 -5.01 -6.62
C THR A 64 -1.12 -5.31 -7.61
N CYS A 65 -0.74 -5.94 -8.72
CA CYS A 65 -1.66 -6.38 -9.76
C CYS A 65 -1.34 -7.83 -10.11
N SER A 66 -2.36 -8.63 -10.41
CA SER A 66 -2.13 -9.97 -10.95
C SER A 66 -1.39 -9.87 -12.27
N ARG A 67 -0.45 -10.78 -12.51
CA ARG A 67 0.35 -10.78 -13.74
C ARG A 67 -0.51 -10.97 -14.98
N THR A 68 -1.53 -11.82 -14.90
CA THR A 68 -2.47 -12.04 -16.00
C THR A 68 -3.24 -10.78 -16.37
N LEU A 69 -3.74 -10.03 -15.37
CA LEU A 69 -4.43 -8.76 -15.64
C LEU A 69 -3.48 -7.74 -16.24
N PHE A 70 -2.30 -7.58 -15.65
CA PHE A 70 -1.29 -6.63 -16.15
C PHE A 70 -0.88 -6.94 -17.60
N ASP A 71 -0.68 -8.21 -17.94
CA ASP A 71 -0.28 -8.64 -19.29
C ASP A 71 -1.43 -8.53 -20.32
N SER A 72 -2.66 -8.24 -19.89
CA SER A 72 -3.83 -8.04 -20.75
C SER A 72 -4.17 -6.58 -21.05
N LEU A 73 -3.49 -5.63 -20.39
CA LEU A 73 -3.61 -4.18 -20.64
C LEU A 73 -2.88 -3.79 -21.93
#